data_AF-A0A509EAI5-F1
#
_entry.id   AF-A0A509EAI5-F1
#
_cell.length_a   1.000
_cell.length_b   1.000
_cell.length_c   1.000
_cell.angle_alpha   90.00
_cell.angle_beta   90.00
_cell.angle_gamma   90.00
#
_symmetry.space_group_name_H-M   'P 1'
#
loop_
_entity.id
_entity.type
_entity.pdbx_description
1 polymer ?
#
loop_
_entity_poly.entity_id
_entity_poly.type
_entity_poly.pdbx_seq_one_letter_code
_entity_poly.pdbx_strand_id
1 'polypeptide(L)'
;MLARRAGDTRLGGLADLEGRTLGIINDQSAYATLKAAGLRWGDALSAKGRRVAALGSLIPMADQGRIHDGVVDAFAVDAPIMHWACTSPDGPWRGRIEILPGNIAPAPWFYAAAVANHPSSCRLLMAVDAFLDGFAGTAERAAIERRGQGAPVAGTGSYRDEPGNLRGSPDLAAAYRAQTGQDPLPPDLVRRHAA
;
A
#
# COMPACT_ATOMS: atom_id res chain seq x y z
N MET A 1 -4.78 6.46 -2.82
CA MET A 1 -5.79 7.56 -2.69
C MET A 1 -5.40 8.73 -3.57
N LEU A 2 -6.26 9.74 -3.72
CA LEU A 2 -5.93 11.00 -4.40
C LEU A 2 -5.84 12.13 -3.37
N ALA A 3 -4.81 12.95 -3.46
CA ALA A 3 -4.64 14.14 -2.64
C ALA A 3 -4.41 15.37 -3.52
N ARG A 4 -4.79 16.54 -3.02
CA ARG A 4 -4.65 17.82 -3.70
C ARG A 4 -4.16 18.88 -2.73
N ARG A 5 -3.82 20.07 -3.26
CA ARG A 5 -3.65 21.27 -2.43
C ARG A 5 -4.97 21.61 -1.74
N ALA A 6 -4.88 21.97 -0.46
CA ALA A 6 -6.04 22.34 0.33
C ALA A 6 -6.77 23.53 -0.31
N GLY A 7 -8.09 23.40 -0.49
CA GLY A 7 -8.93 24.45 -1.07
C GLY A 7 -8.94 24.51 -2.59
N ASP A 8 -8.23 23.63 -3.31
CA ASP A 8 -8.32 23.57 -4.78
C ASP A 8 -9.63 22.89 -5.21
N THR A 9 -10.70 23.69 -5.31
CA THR A 9 -12.06 23.23 -5.65
C THR A 9 -12.20 22.70 -7.08
N ARG A 10 -11.18 22.90 -7.93
CA ARG A 10 -11.19 22.44 -9.32
C ARG A 10 -10.94 20.93 -9.43
N LEU A 11 -10.60 20.24 -8.34
CA LEU A 11 -10.21 18.82 -8.32
C LEU A 11 -11.08 18.02 -7.35
N GLY A 12 -12.27 17.60 -7.74
CA GLY A 12 -13.15 16.77 -6.91
C GLY A 12 -12.86 15.26 -6.98
N GLY A 13 -12.24 14.79 -8.08
CA GLY A 13 -11.89 13.38 -8.24
C GLY A 13 -11.14 13.08 -9.53
N LEU A 14 -11.12 11.80 -9.93
CA LEU A 14 -10.34 11.32 -11.08
C LEU A 14 -10.75 11.96 -12.41
N ALA A 15 -12.03 12.27 -12.60
CA ALA A 15 -12.53 12.87 -13.84
C ALA A 15 -12.00 14.30 -14.05
N ASP A 16 -11.66 15.00 -12.97
CA ASP A 16 -11.15 16.37 -13.03
C ASP A 16 -9.66 16.44 -13.39
N LEU A 17 -8.99 15.30 -13.57
CA LEU A 17 -7.58 15.20 -13.92
C LEU A 17 -7.30 15.37 -15.42
N GLU A 18 -8.32 15.63 -16.24
CA GLU A 18 -8.16 15.85 -17.69
C GLU A 18 -7.17 17.00 -17.96
N GLY A 19 -6.14 16.73 -18.76
CA GLY A 19 -5.08 17.67 -19.11
C GLY A 19 -4.15 18.07 -17.95
N ARG A 20 -4.30 17.48 -16.75
CA ARG A 20 -3.55 17.87 -15.56
C ARG A 20 -2.29 17.05 -15.34
N THR A 21 -1.44 17.55 -14.45
CA THR A 21 -0.23 16.87 -14.01
C THR A 21 -0.52 16.10 -12.73
N LEU A 22 -0.40 14.77 -12.78
CA LEU A 22 -0.52 13.90 -11.61
C LEU A 22 0.87 13.45 -11.15
N GLY A 23 1.17 13.61 -9.86
CA GLY A 23 2.29 12.94 -9.20
C GLY A 23 1.90 11.52 -8.77
N ILE A 24 2.80 10.56 -8.90
CA ILE A 24 2.59 9.18 -8.47
C ILE A 24 3.85 8.62 -7.80
N ILE A 25 3.67 7.74 -6.83
CA ILE A 25 4.77 6.90 -6.33
C ILE A 25 5.35 6.05 -7.48
N ASN A 26 6.67 5.89 -7.49
CA ASN A 26 7.36 5.11 -8.52
C ASN A 26 7.23 3.60 -8.25
N ASP A 27 6.00 3.08 -8.41
CA ASP A 27 5.62 1.69 -8.16
C ASP A 27 4.75 1.16 -9.30
N GLN A 28 5.07 -0.03 -9.82
CA GLN A 28 4.36 -0.61 -10.98
C GLN A 28 2.88 -0.88 -10.71
N SER A 29 2.52 -1.31 -9.50
CA SER A 29 1.13 -1.56 -9.09
C SER A 29 0.35 -0.26 -8.97
N ALA A 30 1.00 0.85 -8.64
CA ALA A 30 0.38 2.18 -8.66
C ALA A 30 0.00 2.57 -10.10
N TYR A 31 0.90 2.42 -11.06
CA TYR A 31 0.59 2.66 -12.48
C TYR A 31 -0.53 1.76 -12.98
N ALA A 32 -0.50 0.46 -12.67
CA ALA A 32 -1.55 -0.49 -13.06
C ALA A 32 -2.91 -0.06 -12.50
N THR A 33 -2.94 0.40 -11.24
CA THR A 33 -4.15 0.89 -10.57
C THR A 33 -4.72 2.13 -11.26
N LEU A 34 -3.88 3.10 -11.63
CA LEU A 34 -4.35 4.28 -12.37
C LEU A 34 -4.96 3.89 -13.72
N LYS A 35 -4.30 2.96 -14.44
CA LYS A 35 -4.76 2.49 -15.75
C LYS A 35 -6.12 1.79 -15.65
N ALA A 36 -6.26 0.90 -14.66
CA ALA A 36 -7.49 0.17 -14.35
C ALA A 36 -8.62 1.12 -13.92
N ALA A 37 -8.31 2.19 -13.17
CA ALA A 37 -9.27 3.22 -12.78
C ALA A 37 -9.79 4.03 -13.98
N GLY A 38 -9.09 3.98 -15.12
CA GLY A 38 -9.47 4.64 -16.36
C GLY A 38 -8.63 5.88 -16.70
N LEU A 39 -7.57 6.16 -15.96
CA LEU A 39 -6.63 7.22 -16.32
C LEU A 39 -5.76 6.80 -17.49
N ARG A 40 -5.38 7.78 -18.32
CA ARG A 40 -4.58 7.59 -19.53
C ARG A 40 -3.46 8.63 -19.57
N TRP A 41 -2.27 8.24 -19.99
CA TRP A 41 -1.10 9.09 -20.13
C TRP A 41 -0.12 8.43 -21.11
N GLY A 42 0.71 9.21 -21.80
CA GLY A 42 1.74 8.67 -22.72
C GLY A 42 1.21 7.56 -23.64
N ASP A 43 1.91 6.43 -23.67
CA ASP A 43 1.55 5.26 -24.50
C ASP A 43 0.20 4.62 -24.12
N ALA A 44 -0.33 4.91 -22.94
CA ALA A 44 -1.65 4.45 -22.54
C ALA A 44 -2.79 5.26 -23.19
N LEU A 45 -2.54 6.40 -23.85
CA LEU A 45 -3.59 7.25 -24.45
C LEU A 45 -4.49 6.48 -25.43
N SER A 46 -3.93 5.55 -26.21
CA SER A 46 -4.66 4.74 -27.18
C SER A 46 -5.23 3.44 -26.61
N ALA A 47 -5.09 3.19 -25.30
CA ALA A 47 -5.58 1.97 -24.67
C ALA A 47 -7.12 1.86 -24.72
N LYS A 48 -7.61 0.72 -25.20
CA LYS A 48 -9.06 0.39 -25.23
C LYS A 48 -9.63 0.27 -23.80
N GLY A 49 -10.96 0.41 -23.68
CA GLY A 49 -11.69 0.30 -22.41
C GLY A 49 -12.13 1.65 -21.84
N ARG A 50 -12.61 1.64 -20.59
CA ARG A 50 -13.15 2.84 -19.92
C ARG A 50 -12.06 3.91 -19.76
N ARG A 51 -12.30 5.09 -20.32
CA ARG A 51 -11.50 6.31 -20.07
C ARG A 51 -12.24 7.19 -19.08
N VAL A 52 -11.56 7.58 -18.01
CA VAL A 52 -12.05 8.56 -17.02
C VAL A 52 -11.43 9.93 -17.29
N ALA A 53 -10.11 9.98 -17.47
CA ALA A 53 -9.40 11.20 -17.86
C ALA A 53 -8.09 10.86 -18.60
N ALA A 54 -7.67 11.76 -19.49
CA ALA A 54 -6.33 11.77 -20.08
C ALA A 54 -5.49 12.85 -19.38
N LEU A 55 -4.42 12.43 -18.72
CA LEU A 55 -3.50 13.31 -18.03
C LEU A 55 -2.67 14.11 -19.03
N GLY A 56 -2.38 15.37 -18.72
CA GLY A 56 -1.38 16.15 -19.45
C GLY A 56 0.04 15.67 -19.16
N SER A 57 0.29 15.24 -17.93
CA SER A 57 1.56 14.63 -17.51
C SER A 57 1.37 13.70 -16.31
N LEU A 58 2.20 12.64 -16.24
CA LEU A 58 2.31 11.75 -15.09
C LEU A 58 3.77 11.72 -14.65
N ILE A 59 4.04 12.13 -13.42
CA ILE A 59 5.40 12.29 -12.91
C ILE A 59 5.65 11.25 -11.81
N PRO A 60 6.59 10.29 -12.00
CA PRO A 60 7.11 9.49 -10.89
C PRO A 60 7.83 10.40 -9.91
N MET A 61 7.43 10.38 -8.64
CA MET A 61 8.00 11.26 -7.64
C MET A 61 8.49 10.45 -6.45
N ALA A 62 9.78 10.58 -6.16
CA ALA A 62 10.39 10.10 -4.92
C ALA A 62 10.17 11.07 -3.75
N ASP A 63 9.97 12.37 -4.05
CA ASP A 63 9.72 13.41 -3.06
C ASP A 63 8.28 13.95 -3.18
N GLN A 64 7.47 13.60 -2.18
CA GLN A 64 6.06 13.96 -2.06
C GLN A 64 5.87 15.40 -1.58
N GLY A 65 6.93 16.03 -1.06
CA GLY A 65 6.90 17.42 -0.62
C GLY A 65 6.49 18.37 -1.73
N ARG A 66 6.82 18.09 -2.98
CA ARG A 66 6.63 19.00 -4.12
C ARG A 66 5.18 19.26 -4.55
N ILE A 67 4.17 18.62 -3.94
CA ILE A 67 2.75 18.87 -4.24
C ILE A 67 2.33 20.33 -3.98
N HIS A 68 2.91 20.96 -2.96
CA HIS A 68 2.63 22.36 -2.62
C HIS A 68 3.38 23.36 -3.52
N ASP A 69 4.48 22.95 -4.15
CA ASP A 69 5.31 23.80 -5.04
C ASP A 69 4.64 24.10 -6.38
N GLY A 70 3.43 23.60 -6.62
CA GLY A 70 2.72 23.81 -7.88
C GLY A 70 3.17 22.90 -9.02
N VAL A 71 4.15 22.02 -8.78
CA VAL A 71 4.72 21.13 -9.80
C VAL A 71 3.70 20.11 -10.31
N VAL A 72 2.80 19.66 -9.44
CA VAL A 72 1.69 18.77 -9.78
C VAL A 72 0.37 19.39 -9.35
N ASP A 73 -0.72 18.97 -10.00
CA ASP A 73 -2.08 19.37 -9.64
C ASP A 73 -2.65 18.49 -8.53
N ALA A 74 -2.34 17.19 -8.57
CA ALA A 74 -2.77 16.21 -7.58
C ALA A 74 -1.69 15.13 -7.40
N PHE A 75 -1.85 14.29 -6.37
CA PHE A 75 -0.93 13.21 -6.04
C PHE A 75 -1.67 11.91 -5.74
N ALA A 76 -1.25 10.82 -6.39
CA ALA A 76 -1.77 9.47 -6.18
C ALA A 76 -0.76 8.64 -5.37
N VAL A 77 -1.09 8.35 -4.11
CA VAL A 77 -0.20 7.67 -3.17
C VAL A 77 -1.00 7.05 -2.01
N ASP A 78 -0.30 6.31 -1.16
CA ASP A 78 -0.85 5.56 -0.04
C ASP A 78 -1.49 6.43 1.04
N ALA A 79 -2.54 5.90 1.65
CA ALA A 79 -3.31 6.59 2.68
C ALA A 79 -2.49 6.96 3.93
N PRO A 80 -1.63 6.09 4.50
CA PRO A 80 -0.95 6.42 5.76
C PRO A 80 -0.04 7.64 5.64
N ILE A 81 0.80 7.69 4.62
CA ILE A 81 1.74 8.80 4.46
C ILE A 81 1.02 10.12 4.18
N MET A 82 -0.06 10.11 3.39
CA MET A 82 -0.84 11.32 3.14
C MET A 82 -1.68 11.74 4.32
N HIS A 83 -2.21 10.80 5.07
CA HIS A 83 -2.96 11.14 6.26
C HIS A 83 -2.05 11.87 7.24
N TRP A 84 -0.87 11.29 7.54
CA TRP A 84 0.13 11.94 8.37
C TRP A 84 0.51 13.32 7.82
N ALA A 85 0.79 13.45 6.52
CA ALA A 85 1.18 14.73 5.93
C ALA A 85 0.06 15.79 6.04
N CYS A 86 -1.20 15.40 5.90
CA CYS A 86 -2.35 16.30 6.01
C CYS A 86 -2.63 16.74 7.46
N THR A 87 -2.46 15.85 8.45
CA THR A 87 -3.00 16.05 9.80
C THR A 87 -1.95 16.26 10.89
N SER A 88 -0.74 15.74 10.71
CA SER A 88 0.30 15.73 11.76
C SER A 88 0.77 17.14 12.11
N PRO A 89 0.80 17.53 13.40
CA PRO A 89 1.32 18.84 13.82
C PRO A 89 2.81 19.01 13.51
N ASP A 90 3.55 17.91 13.40
CA ASP A 90 5.00 17.92 13.14
C ASP A 90 5.33 18.02 11.65
N GLY A 91 4.32 17.91 10.77
CA GLY A 91 4.49 17.92 9.33
C GLY A 91 4.42 19.34 8.75
N PRO A 92 5.34 19.74 7.86
CA PRO A 92 5.28 21.05 7.18
C PRO A 92 4.08 21.19 6.23
N TRP A 93 3.36 20.09 5.99
CA TRP A 93 2.23 19.98 5.05
C TRP A 93 0.87 20.11 5.69
N ARG A 94 0.79 20.20 7.02
CA ARG A 94 -0.48 20.26 7.75
C ARG A 94 -1.36 21.39 7.24
N GLY A 95 -2.57 21.04 6.80
CA GLY A 95 -3.55 21.99 6.27
C GLY A 95 -3.20 22.61 4.91
N ARG A 96 -2.09 22.23 4.27
CA ARG A 96 -1.70 22.67 2.91
C ARG A 96 -2.12 21.69 1.83
N ILE A 97 -2.36 20.45 2.22
CA ILE A 97 -2.87 19.37 1.37
C ILE A 97 -4.08 18.73 2.03
N GLU A 98 -4.93 18.15 1.20
CA GLU A 98 -6.10 17.40 1.65
C GLU A 98 -6.29 16.14 0.81
N ILE A 99 -6.80 15.09 1.44
CA ILE A 99 -7.15 13.83 0.80
C ILE A 99 -8.56 13.97 0.24
N LEU A 100 -8.74 13.62 -1.03
CA LEU A 100 -10.06 13.54 -1.63
C LEU A 100 -10.76 12.26 -1.19
N PRO A 101 -12.09 12.31 -0.97
CA PRO A 101 -12.85 11.13 -0.57
C PRO A 101 -12.79 10.04 -1.63
N GLY A 102 -12.79 8.79 -1.17
CA GLY A 102 -12.79 7.60 -2.02
C GLY A 102 -11.41 6.96 -2.20
N ASN A 103 -11.41 5.76 -2.78
CA ASN A 103 -10.20 5.02 -3.13
C ASN A 103 -10.08 4.91 -4.65
N ILE A 104 -8.85 5.00 -5.16
CA ILE A 104 -8.57 4.81 -6.59
C ILE A 104 -8.64 3.32 -6.93
N ALA A 105 -8.09 2.49 -6.05
CA ALA A 105 -8.15 1.04 -6.17
C ALA A 105 -9.55 0.52 -5.79
N PRO A 106 -10.02 -0.59 -6.40
CA PRO A 106 -11.31 -1.20 -6.09
C PRO A 106 -11.37 -1.78 -4.66
N ALA A 107 -10.22 -2.09 -4.07
CA ALA A 107 -10.06 -2.57 -2.70
C ALA A 107 -8.85 -1.88 -2.04
N PRO A 108 -8.77 -1.83 -0.70
CA PRO A 108 -7.59 -1.37 -0.01
C PRO A 108 -6.37 -2.22 -0.38
N TRP A 109 -5.23 -1.55 -0.57
CA TRP A 109 -3.95 -2.23 -0.61
C TRP A 109 -3.56 -2.73 0.79
N PHE A 110 -2.69 -3.73 0.84
CA PHE A 110 -2.16 -4.27 2.08
C PHE A 110 -0.64 -4.21 2.05
N TYR A 111 -0.05 -4.06 3.24
CA TYR A 111 1.37 -4.24 3.45
C TYR A 111 1.62 -5.66 3.96
N ALA A 112 2.66 -6.30 3.47
CA ALA A 112 3.09 -7.60 3.95
C ALA A 112 4.54 -7.53 4.44
N ALA A 113 4.84 -8.25 5.52
CA ALA A 113 6.20 -8.54 5.88
C ALA A 113 6.72 -9.68 5.00
N ALA A 114 7.95 -9.55 4.51
CA ALA A 114 8.60 -10.55 3.67
C ALA A 114 9.89 -11.04 4.34
N VAL A 115 10.20 -12.31 4.09
CA VAL A 115 11.48 -12.93 4.48
C VAL A 115 12.20 -13.43 3.24
N ALA A 116 13.48 -13.78 3.37
CA ALA A 116 14.21 -14.44 2.29
C ALA A 116 13.48 -15.74 1.87
N ASN A 117 13.46 -16.02 0.57
CA ASN A 117 12.92 -17.27 0.02
C ASN A 117 13.90 -18.44 0.26
N HIS A 118 14.12 -18.76 1.53
CA HIS A 118 15.03 -19.80 1.96
C HIS A 118 14.38 -20.63 3.09
N PRO A 119 14.56 -21.96 3.13
CA PRO A 119 13.94 -22.80 4.15
C PRO A 119 14.24 -22.37 5.59
N SER A 120 15.43 -21.86 5.88
CA SER A 120 15.78 -21.37 7.23
C SER A 120 14.97 -20.16 7.70
N SER A 121 14.31 -19.44 6.79
CA SER A 121 13.47 -18.29 7.11
C SER A 121 12.06 -18.67 7.57
N CYS A 122 11.66 -19.95 7.45
CA CYS A 122 10.29 -20.39 7.77
C CYS A 122 9.85 -20.04 9.19
N ARG A 123 10.69 -20.25 10.20
CA ARG A 123 10.34 -19.97 11.61
C ARG A 123 10.08 -18.49 11.87
N LEU A 124 10.85 -17.61 11.23
CA LEU A 124 10.63 -16.17 11.32
C LEU A 124 9.29 -15.79 10.68
N LEU A 125 9.01 -16.32 9.48
CA LEU A 125 7.74 -16.02 8.81
C LEU A 125 6.54 -16.56 9.60
N MET A 126 6.64 -17.77 10.17
CA MET A 126 5.61 -18.32 11.06
C MET A 126 5.38 -17.44 12.31
N ALA A 127 6.45 -16.92 12.92
CA ALA A 127 6.33 -16.03 14.07
C ALA A 127 5.68 -14.69 13.70
N VAL A 128 6.00 -14.15 12.52
CA VAL A 128 5.37 -12.95 11.98
C VAL A 128 3.89 -13.19 11.70
N ASP A 129 3.54 -14.29 11.03
CA ASP A 129 2.15 -14.66 10.73
C ASP A 129 1.35 -14.78 12.04
N ALA A 130 1.88 -15.51 13.03
CA ALA A 130 1.22 -15.70 14.32
C ALA A 130 1.04 -14.38 15.09
N PHE A 131 2.04 -13.48 15.05
CA PHE A 131 1.92 -12.15 15.63
C PHE A 131 0.82 -11.34 14.94
N LEU A 132 0.82 -11.30 13.61
CA LEU A 132 -0.15 -10.52 12.84
C LEU A 132 -1.57 -11.02 13.05
N ASP A 133 -1.79 -12.34 13.07
CA ASP A 133 -3.08 -12.96 13.34
C ASP A 133 -3.61 -12.57 14.74
N GLY A 134 -2.73 -12.63 15.76
CA GLY A 134 -3.09 -12.21 17.11
C GLY A 134 -3.30 -10.69 17.25
N PHE A 135 -2.56 -9.89 16.47
CA PHE A 135 -2.56 -8.44 16.56
C PHE A 135 -3.74 -7.79 15.80
N ALA A 136 -4.22 -8.41 14.72
CA ALA A 136 -5.20 -7.86 13.79
C ALA A 136 -6.54 -7.44 14.45
N GLY A 137 -6.92 -8.12 15.54
CA GLY A 137 -8.15 -7.83 16.30
C GLY A 137 -7.97 -6.87 17.48
N THR A 138 -6.76 -6.38 17.74
CA THR A 138 -6.46 -5.64 18.97
C THR A 138 -6.88 -4.16 18.91
N ALA A 139 -7.20 -3.60 20.08
CA ALA A 139 -7.43 -2.16 20.23
C ALA A 139 -6.18 -1.34 19.90
N GLU A 140 -4.99 -1.89 20.16
CA GLU A 140 -3.70 -1.27 19.86
C GLU A 140 -3.51 -1.09 18.35
N ARG A 141 -3.73 -2.15 17.56
CA ARG A 141 -3.72 -2.07 16.08
C ARG A 141 -4.68 -0.99 15.58
N ALA A 142 -5.91 -0.98 16.08
CA ALA A 142 -6.90 0.03 15.69
C ALA A 142 -6.48 1.46 16.05
N ALA A 143 -5.77 1.65 17.18
CA ALA A 143 -5.23 2.95 17.57
C ALA A 143 -4.07 3.41 16.66
N ILE A 144 -3.17 2.48 16.29
CA ILE A 144 -2.09 2.75 15.35
C ILE A 144 -2.65 3.18 13.99
N GLU A 145 -3.64 2.47 13.46
CA GLU A 145 -4.25 2.80 12.17
C GLU A 145 -5.00 4.13 12.21
N ARG A 146 -5.77 4.42 13.27
CA ARG A 146 -6.40 5.74 13.41
C ARG A 146 -5.39 6.87 13.39
N ARG A 147 -4.27 6.70 14.08
CA ARG A 147 -3.20 7.71 14.11
C ARG A 147 -2.48 7.82 12.77
N GLY A 148 -2.21 6.69 12.10
CA GLY A 148 -1.40 6.64 10.89
C GLY A 148 -2.16 6.97 9.61
N GLN A 149 -3.41 6.52 9.49
CA GLN A 149 -4.22 6.62 8.26
C GLN A 149 -5.65 7.11 8.50
N GLY A 150 -5.94 7.65 9.68
CA GLY A 150 -7.20 8.31 10.04
C GLY A 150 -8.30 7.36 10.52
N ALA A 151 -8.34 6.14 10.02
CA ALA A 151 -9.32 5.13 10.43
C ALA A 151 -8.75 3.71 10.29
N PRO A 152 -9.28 2.73 11.05
CA PRO A 152 -8.96 1.34 10.79
C PRO A 152 -9.48 0.92 9.42
N VAL A 153 -8.68 0.14 8.68
CA VAL A 153 -9.04 -0.34 7.35
C VAL A 153 -9.11 -1.86 7.38
N ALA A 154 -10.21 -2.41 6.88
CA ALA A 154 -10.36 -3.84 6.65
C ALA A 154 -10.17 -4.12 5.15
N GLY A 155 -9.34 -5.11 4.84
CA GLY A 155 -9.11 -5.59 3.49
C GLY A 155 -9.09 -7.11 3.49
N THR A 156 -9.30 -7.70 2.31
CA THR A 156 -9.26 -9.16 2.11
C THR A 156 -8.11 -9.60 1.22
N GLY A 157 -7.22 -8.68 0.86
CA GLY A 157 -6.08 -8.97 -0.03
C GLY A 157 -5.06 -9.88 0.64
N SER A 158 -4.44 -10.74 -0.16
CA SER A 158 -3.40 -11.66 0.28
C SER A 158 -2.23 -11.68 -0.70
N TYR A 159 -1.02 -12.01 -0.22
CA TYR A 159 0.13 -12.28 -1.10
C TYR A 159 -0.17 -13.38 -2.14
N ARG A 160 -1.18 -14.22 -1.88
CA ARG A 160 -1.63 -15.28 -2.79
C ARG A 160 -2.30 -14.74 -4.05
N ASP A 161 -2.83 -13.52 -3.98
CA ASP A 161 -3.49 -12.84 -5.10
C ASP A 161 -2.47 -12.07 -5.97
N GLU A 162 -1.23 -11.96 -5.50
CA GLU A 162 -0.15 -11.25 -6.18
C GLU A 162 0.57 -12.13 -7.21
N PRO A 163 1.08 -11.55 -8.31
CA PRO A 163 1.85 -12.29 -9.30
C PRO A 163 3.17 -12.82 -8.71
N GLY A 164 3.66 -13.93 -9.28
CA GLY A 164 4.99 -14.46 -8.94
C GLY A 164 5.01 -15.68 -8.02
N ASN A 165 3.86 -16.30 -7.75
CA ASN A 165 3.75 -17.52 -6.93
C ASN A 165 4.48 -17.38 -5.59
N LEU A 166 4.24 -16.26 -4.91
CA LEU A 166 4.87 -15.93 -3.64
C LEU A 166 4.60 -17.04 -2.62
N ARG A 167 5.66 -17.50 -1.95
CA ARG A 167 5.63 -18.62 -1.01
C ARG A 167 5.31 -18.13 0.40
N GLY A 168 4.38 -18.81 1.06
CA GLY A 168 4.03 -18.55 2.45
C GLY A 168 4.83 -19.39 3.45
N SER A 169 4.53 -19.22 4.73
CA SER A 169 5.09 -20.05 5.80
C SER A 169 4.89 -21.56 5.59
N PRO A 170 3.77 -22.09 5.05
CA PRO A 170 3.63 -23.52 4.81
C PRO A 170 4.61 -24.05 3.76
N ASP A 171 4.84 -23.27 2.70
CA ASP A 171 5.74 -23.64 1.60
C ASP A 171 7.19 -23.66 2.06
N LEU A 172 7.60 -22.68 2.87
CA LEU A 172 8.94 -22.64 3.45
C LEU A 172 9.13 -23.76 4.48
N ALA A 173 8.10 -24.07 5.27
CA ALA A 173 8.12 -25.17 6.23
C ALA A 173 8.27 -26.54 5.57
N ALA A 174 7.57 -26.77 4.45
CA ALA A 174 7.72 -27.99 3.65
C ALA A 174 9.16 -28.14 3.12
N ALA A 175 9.75 -27.05 2.61
CA ALA A 175 11.13 -27.08 2.14
C ALA A 175 12.15 -27.27 3.28
N TYR A 176 11.88 -26.72 4.48
CA TYR A 176 12.72 -26.94 5.65
C TYR A 176 12.74 -28.41 6.06
N ARG A 177 11.57 -29.07 6.10
CA ARG A 177 11.47 -30.51 6.37
C ARG A 177 12.22 -31.34 5.34
N ALA A 178 12.04 -31.01 4.06
CA ALA A 178 12.73 -31.72 2.98
C ALA A 178 14.26 -31.62 3.11
N GLN A 179 14.77 -30.47 3.56
CA GLN A 179 16.21 -30.23 3.71
C GLN A 179 16.81 -30.82 4.99
N THR A 180 16.06 -30.81 6.10
CA THR A 180 16.62 -31.11 7.44
C THR A 180 16.10 -32.41 8.04
N GLY A 181 15.01 -32.97 7.51
CA GLY A 181 14.29 -34.08 8.12
C GLY A 181 13.52 -33.70 9.40
N GLN A 182 13.41 -32.41 9.73
CA GLN A 182 12.81 -31.92 10.98
C GLN A 182 11.64 -30.96 10.73
N ASP A 183 10.70 -30.92 11.68
CA ASP A 183 9.67 -29.89 11.72
C ASP A 183 10.25 -28.52 12.12
N PRO A 184 9.83 -27.42 11.46
CA PRO A 184 10.20 -26.08 11.87
C PRO A 184 9.34 -25.65 13.08
N LEU A 185 9.72 -26.07 14.28
CA LEU A 185 9.06 -25.63 15.50
C LEU A 185 9.34 -24.14 15.78
N PRO A 186 8.32 -23.34 16.13
CA PRO A 186 8.53 -22.01 16.70
C PRO A 186 9.37 -22.08 17.99
N PRO A 187 10.27 -21.13 18.26
CA PRO A 187 11.14 -21.14 19.45
C PRO A 187 10.39 -21.30 20.79
N ASP A 188 9.18 -20.77 20.84
CA ASP A 188 8.25 -20.71 21.97
C ASP A 188 7.55 -22.05 22.28
N LEU A 189 7.54 -23.00 21.33
CA LEU A 189 7.07 -24.38 21.53
C LEU A 189 8.18 -25.33 22.02
N VAL A 190 9.45 -25.04 21.71
CA VAL A 190 10.60 -25.84 22.18
C VAL A 190 10.74 -25.77 23.71
N ARG A 191 10.39 -24.63 24.33
CA ARG A 191 10.46 -24.47 25.79
C ARG A 191 9.32 -25.15 26.57
N ARG A 192 8.20 -25.50 25.94
CA ARG A 192 7.06 -26.15 26.61
C ARG A 192 7.13 -27.68 26.60
N HIS A 193 7.97 -28.29 25.77
CA HIS A 193 8.20 -29.74 25.75
C HIS A 193 9.47 -30.16 26.51
N ALA A 194 10.19 -29.21 27.09
CA ALA A 194 11.38 -29.45 27.90
C ALA A 194 11.13 -29.23 29.41
N ALA A 195 9.87 -29.14 29.84
CA ALA A 195 9.44 -28.97 31.22
C ALA A 195 8.51 -30.11 31.63
#